data_AF-A0A2K6VN16-F1
#
_entry.id   AF-A0A2K6VN16-F1
#
_cell.length_a   1.000
_cell.length_b   1.000
_cell.length_c   1.000
_cell.angle_alpha   90.00
_cell.angle_beta   90.00
_cell.angle_gamma   90.00
#
_symmetry.space_group_name_H-M   'P 1'
#
loop_
_entity.id
_entity.type
_entity.pdbx_description
1 polymer ?
#
loop_
_entity_poly.entity_id
_entity_poly.type
_entity_poly.pdbx_seq_one_letter_code
_entity_poly.pdbx_strand_id
1 'polypeptide(L)'
;MTTKFLIAFGLVLLLAIPLCVAEEEEEEREETHDSTEDSLEKSEEEESIDNEDEGRREDENENAPRGPFVNSMGTPKDCTEHPDCYDQREPSDWCLLKQDEHWTKRGCFCSSNGKCTIERHKGDGFQHTYCSPRIGWSCKYDE
;
A
#
# COMPACT_ATOMS: atom_id res chain seq x y z
N MET A 1 -49.23 -13.52 38.46
CA MET A 1 -49.84 -12.39 37.71
C MET A 1 -49.00 -11.18 38.09
N THR A 2 -48.14 -10.54 37.30
CA THR A 2 -48.08 -10.29 35.85
C THR A 2 -46.63 -9.87 35.52
N THR A 3 -45.85 -10.76 34.93
CA THR A 3 -44.63 -10.44 34.18
C THR A 3 -45.04 -10.05 32.76
N LYS A 4 -44.58 -8.90 32.22
CA LYS A 4 -44.53 -8.51 30.77
C LYS A 4 -44.56 -6.98 30.59
N PHE A 5 -43.47 -6.23 30.83
CA PHE A 5 -43.33 -4.87 30.27
C PHE A 5 -41.87 -4.42 30.00
N LEU A 6 -40.90 -5.35 30.01
CA LEU A 6 -39.46 -5.03 29.86
C LEU A 6 -38.89 -5.47 28.51
N ILE A 7 -39.55 -5.23 27.37
CA ILE A 7 -38.99 -5.58 26.03
C ILE A 7 -39.52 -4.61 24.95
N ALA A 8 -39.34 -3.29 25.11
CA ALA A 8 -39.79 -2.34 24.07
C ALA A 8 -38.85 -1.15 23.79
N PHE A 9 -37.78 -0.94 24.57
CA PHE A 9 -36.90 0.24 24.40
C PHE A 9 -35.47 -0.08 23.90
N GLY A 10 -35.17 -1.35 23.59
CA GLY A 10 -33.85 -1.78 23.10
C GLY A 10 -33.67 -1.78 21.57
N LEU A 11 -34.75 -1.60 20.80
CA LEU A 11 -34.74 -1.74 19.33
C LEU A 11 -34.72 -0.41 18.56
N VAL A 12 -34.73 0.73 19.25
CA VAL A 12 -34.79 2.07 18.62
C VAL A 12 -33.40 2.68 18.38
N LEU A 13 -32.34 2.15 19.00
CA LEU A 13 -30.96 2.69 18.88
C LEU A 13 -30.12 2.05 17.74
N LEU A 14 -30.66 1.05 17.03
CA LEU A 14 -29.97 0.38 15.91
C LEU A 14 -30.33 0.96 14.52
N LEU A 15 -31.16 2.00 14.45
CA LEU A 15 -31.59 2.64 13.20
C LEU A 15 -30.83 3.94 12.87
N ALA A 16 -29.78 4.29 13.61
CA ALA A 16 -29.04 5.54 13.45
C ALA A 16 -27.63 5.38 12.85
N ILE A 17 -27.33 4.25 12.20
CA ILE A 17 -26.08 4.06 11.46
C ILE A 17 -26.36 4.43 10.00
N PRO A 18 -25.81 5.53 9.47
CA PRO A 18 -25.97 5.87 8.06
C PRO A 18 -25.17 4.85 7.24
N LEU A 19 -25.89 3.98 6.54
CA LEU A 19 -25.36 3.15 5.47
C LEU A 19 -24.87 4.08 4.36
N CYS A 20 -23.55 4.30 4.30
CA CYS A 20 -22.91 4.88 3.13
C CYS A 20 -23.00 3.87 1.98
N VAL A 21 -24.08 3.98 1.21
CA VAL A 21 -24.21 3.45 -0.14
C VAL A 21 -23.48 4.43 -1.05
N ALA A 22 -22.44 3.95 -1.74
CA ALA A 22 -21.85 4.66 -2.87
C ALA A 22 -22.64 4.24 -4.10
N GLU A 23 -23.54 5.12 -4.55
CA GLU A 23 -24.29 4.97 -5.80
C GLU A 23 -23.43 5.49 -6.95
N GLU A 24 -23.48 4.75 -8.05
CA GLU A 24 -22.88 5.02 -9.35
C GLU A 24 -23.61 6.20 -9.99
N GLU A 25 -22.91 7.30 -10.30
CA GLU A 25 -23.48 8.39 -11.11
C GLU A 25 -22.73 8.48 -12.44
N GLU A 26 -23.43 8.02 -13.48
CA GLU A 26 -23.14 8.23 -14.89
C GLU A 26 -23.37 9.72 -15.22
N GLU A 27 -22.33 10.44 -15.66
CA GLU A 27 -22.49 11.83 -16.13
C GLU A 27 -22.37 11.89 -17.65
N GLU A 28 -23.53 12.02 -18.30
CA GLU A 28 -23.70 12.30 -19.72
C GLU A 28 -23.33 13.76 -20.06
N ARG A 29 -22.44 13.88 -21.04
CA ARG A 29 -22.22 14.96 -22.02
C ARG A 29 -23.44 15.85 -22.29
N GLU A 30 -23.28 17.18 -22.23
CA GLU A 30 -23.60 18.13 -23.34
C GLU A 30 -23.20 19.59 -23.05
N GLU A 31 -23.06 20.34 -24.13
CA GLU A 31 -22.25 21.54 -24.37
C GLU A 31 -22.85 22.84 -23.81
N THR A 32 -22.03 23.90 -23.62
CA THR A 32 -22.24 25.22 -24.27
C THR A 32 -21.05 26.16 -24.03
N HIS A 33 -20.60 26.70 -25.15
CA HIS A 33 -19.57 27.68 -25.47
C HIS A 33 -19.86 29.11 -24.97
N ASP A 34 -18.87 29.83 -24.39
CA ASP A 34 -18.63 31.22 -24.78
C ASP A 34 -17.20 31.71 -24.46
N SER A 35 -16.74 32.52 -25.40
CA SER A 35 -15.44 33.07 -25.77
C SER A 35 -14.79 34.06 -24.79
N THR A 36 -13.45 34.13 -24.81
CA THR A 36 -12.59 35.35 -24.80
C THR A 36 -11.15 34.87 -25.09
N GLU A 37 -10.63 35.00 -26.33
CA GLU A 37 -9.68 36.07 -26.78
C GLU A 37 -8.45 36.20 -25.86
N ASP A 38 -7.17 36.14 -26.25
CA ASP A 38 -6.48 36.27 -27.54
C ASP A 38 -4.99 35.88 -27.31
N SER A 39 -4.37 35.32 -28.34
CA SER A 39 -2.93 35.39 -28.69
C SER A 39 -1.83 35.02 -27.68
N LEU A 40 -1.09 33.93 -27.95
CA LEU A 40 0.30 34.02 -28.45
C LEU A 40 0.94 32.64 -28.72
N GLU A 41 1.15 32.44 -30.01
CA GLU A 41 2.06 31.56 -30.76
C GLU A 41 3.12 30.70 -30.04
N LYS A 42 3.16 29.42 -30.47
CA LYS A 42 4.35 28.69 -30.97
C LYS A 42 5.26 27.97 -29.96
N SER A 43 5.17 26.63 -29.94
CA SER A 43 6.18 25.76 -30.59
C SER A 43 5.78 24.29 -30.44
N GLU A 44 5.91 23.57 -31.55
CA GLU A 44 5.60 22.16 -31.73
C GLU A 44 6.86 21.37 -31.37
N GLU A 45 6.83 20.65 -30.24
CA GLU A 45 7.85 19.64 -29.91
C GLU A 45 7.13 18.31 -29.65
N GLU A 46 7.12 17.48 -30.68
CA GLU A 46 6.70 16.08 -30.62
C GLU A 46 7.69 15.32 -29.73
N GLU A 47 7.44 15.24 -28.42
CA GLU A 47 8.13 14.27 -27.58
C GLU A 47 7.53 12.88 -27.81
N SER A 48 8.31 12.05 -28.52
CA SER A 48 8.12 10.60 -28.57
C SER A 48 8.24 10.05 -27.15
N ILE A 49 7.12 9.68 -26.54
CA ILE A 49 7.09 8.91 -25.31
C ILE A 49 7.48 7.48 -25.67
N ASP A 50 8.79 7.20 -25.65
CA ASP A 50 9.33 5.85 -25.64
C ASP A 50 8.92 5.19 -24.32
N ASN A 51 7.74 4.57 -24.33
CA ASN A 51 7.38 3.56 -23.35
C ASN A 51 8.20 2.31 -23.68
N GLU A 52 9.48 2.32 -23.31
CA GLU A 52 10.26 1.10 -23.16
C GLU A 52 9.61 0.30 -22.03
N ASP A 53 8.61 -0.50 -22.41
CA ASP A 53 8.10 -1.66 -21.69
C ASP A 53 9.28 -2.61 -21.49
N GLU A 54 10.09 -2.31 -20.47
CA GLU A 54 11.12 -3.17 -19.89
C GLU A 54 10.43 -4.46 -19.48
N GLY A 55 10.42 -5.40 -20.44
CA GLY A 55 9.73 -6.66 -20.36
C GLY A 55 9.88 -7.27 -18.98
N ARG A 56 8.74 -7.44 -18.31
CA ARG A 56 8.58 -8.21 -17.09
C ARG A 56 9.10 -9.62 -17.38
N ARG A 57 10.40 -9.83 -17.20
CA ARG A 57 10.94 -11.15 -16.92
C ARG A 57 10.23 -11.55 -15.65
N GLU A 58 9.23 -12.42 -15.78
CA GLU A 58 8.65 -13.13 -14.65
C GLU A 58 9.80 -13.93 -14.04
N ASP A 59 10.54 -13.28 -13.13
CA ASP A 59 11.49 -13.98 -12.28
C ASP A 59 10.69 -15.10 -11.64
N GLU A 60 11.04 -16.35 -11.96
CA GLU A 60 10.35 -17.58 -11.55
C GLU A 60 10.23 -17.73 -10.01
N ASN A 61 10.67 -16.73 -9.26
CA ASN A 61 10.61 -16.68 -7.82
C ASN A 61 10.31 -15.26 -7.29
N GLU A 62 9.24 -14.62 -7.79
CA GLU A 62 8.70 -13.36 -7.26
C GLU A 62 8.39 -13.44 -5.75
N ASN A 63 8.38 -14.64 -5.15
CA ASN A 63 8.17 -14.86 -3.71
C ASN A 63 9.47 -15.13 -2.93
N ALA A 64 10.59 -15.41 -3.57
CA ALA A 64 11.84 -15.58 -2.84
C ALA A 64 12.38 -14.23 -2.36
N PRO A 65 12.85 -14.16 -1.11
CA PRO A 65 13.68 -13.06 -0.67
C PRO A 65 15.04 -13.09 -1.35
N ARG A 66 15.52 -11.93 -1.79
CA ARG A 66 16.84 -11.70 -2.36
C ARG A 66 17.84 -11.40 -1.25
N GLY A 67 19.07 -11.85 -1.45
CA GLY A 67 20.18 -11.63 -0.51
C GLY A 67 20.01 -12.36 0.83
N PRO A 68 20.94 -12.15 1.79
CA PRO A 68 20.89 -12.79 3.10
C PRO A 68 19.80 -12.19 4.01
N PHE A 69 19.30 -13.02 4.92
CA PHE A 69 18.47 -12.57 6.04
C PHE A 69 19.34 -11.80 7.05
N VAL A 70 18.84 -10.67 7.52
CA VAL A 70 19.49 -9.85 8.55
C VAL A 70 18.54 -9.64 9.71
N ASN A 71 19.02 -9.87 10.94
CA ASN A 71 18.23 -9.63 12.14
C ASN A 71 17.84 -8.14 12.24
N SER A 72 16.59 -7.89 12.59
CA SER A 72 16.01 -6.55 12.77
C SER A 72 15.02 -6.56 13.94
N MET A 73 14.30 -5.46 14.15
CA MET A 73 13.14 -5.41 15.06
C MET A 73 11.86 -6.03 14.46
N GLY A 74 11.95 -6.59 13.26
CA GLY A 74 10.86 -7.32 12.61
C GLY A 74 10.48 -8.58 13.38
N THR A 75 9.19 -8.90 13.37
CA THR A 75 8.66 -10.11 14.04
C THR A 75 8.05 -11.03 12.99
N PRO A 76 8.39 -12.33 12.96
CA PRO A 76 7.85 -13.23 11.96
C PRO A 76 6.32 -13.33 12.07
N LYS A 77 5.62 -13.01 10.97
CA LYS A 77 4.18 -13.21 10.81
C LYS A 77 3.96 -14.24 9.71
N ASP A 78 3.17 -15.27 10.01
CA ASP A 78 2.73 -16.26 9.02
C ASP A 78 1.82 -15.65 7.94
N CYS A 79 1.96 -16.11 6.71
CA CYS A 79 1.17 -15.70 5.57
C CYS A 79 1.03 -16.85 4.56
N THR A 80 -0.03 -16.80 3.76
CA THR A 80 -0.24 -17.66 2.59
C THR A 80 -0.12 -16.86 1.30
N GLU A 81 -0.59 -15.61 1.30
CA GLU A 81 -0.63 -14.74 0.13
C GLU A 81 -0.11 -13.33 0.46
N HIS A 82 0.28 -12.54 -0.55
CA HIS A 82 0.76 -11.17 -0.35
C HIS A 82 -0.18 -10.27 0.46
N PRO A 83 -1.53 -10.33 0.28
CA PRO A 83 -2.45 -9.50 1.05
C PRO A 83 -2.37 -9.70 2.57
N ASP A 84 -1.95 -10.88 3.04
CA ASP A 84 -1.76 -11.15 4.47
C ASP A 84 -0.69 -10.23 5.10
N CYS A 85 0.17 -9.60 4.29
CA CYS A 85 1.25 -8.73 4.74
C CYS A 85 0.96 -7.22 4.57
N TYR A 86 -0.20 -6.83 4.02
CA TYR A 86 -0.53 -5.41 3.76
C TYR A 86 -0.73 -4.57 5.03
N ASP A 87 -1.03 -5.24 6.16
CA ASP A 87 -1.11 -4.64 7.50
C ASP A 87 0.25 -4.53 8.20
N GLN A 88 1.35 -4.87 7.51
CA GLN A 88 2.71 -4.77 8.04
C GLN A 88 3.44 -3.52 7.52
N ARG A 89 4.57 -3.21 8.15
CA ARG A 89 5.55 -2.17 7.82
C ARG A 89 6.96 -2.74 7.84
N GLU A 90 7.92 -1.99 7.32
CA GLU A 90 9.33 -2.21 7.56
C GLU A 90 9.62 -2.30 9.08
N PRO A 91 10.65 -3.02 9.52
CA PRO A 91 11.01 -3.01 10.93
C PRO A 91 11.50 -1.63 11.36
N SER A 92 11.20 -1.23 12.60
CA SER A 92 11.46 0.13 13.10
C SER A 92 12.93 0.56 13.04
N ASP A 93 13.88 -0.38 13.09
CA ASP A 93 15.31 -0.11 12.95
C ASP A 93 15.79 0.01 11.49
N TRP A 94 14.91 -0.24 10.52
CA TRP A 94 15.17 -0.02 9.09
C TRP A 94 14.36 1.14 8.50
N CYS A 95 13.50 1.78 9.28
CA CYS A 95 12.65 2.87 8.78
C CYS A 95 13.45 4.08 8.26
N LEU A 96 14.70 4.25 8.72
CA LEU A 96 15.67 5.21 8.19
C LEU A 96 16.81 4.47 7.52
N LEU A 97 16.78 4.47 6.20
CA LEU A 97 17.83 3.87 5.40
C LEU A 97 19.11 4.71 5.43
N LYS A 98 20.25 4.03 5.41
CA LYS A 98 21.56 4.67 5.26
C LYS A 98 21.74 5.16 3.82
N GLN A 99 22.77 5.98 3.59
CA GLN A 99 23.05 6.56 2.27
C GLN A 99 23.26 5.50 1.16
N ASP A 100 23.73 4.30 1.50
CA ASP A 100 23.96 3.16 0.60
C ASP A 100 22.79 2.15 0.55
N GLU A 101 21.66 2.49 1.16
CA GLU A 101 20.49 1.61 1.28
C GLU A 101 19.27 2.26 0.60
N HIS A 102 18.47 1.47 -0.12
CA HIS A 102 17.20 1.94 -0.71
C HIS A 102 16.16 0.82 -0.74
N TRP A 103 14.89 1.19 -0.61
CA TRP A 103 13.80 0.22 -0.66
C TRP A 103 13.66 -0.40 -2.04
N THR A 104 13.29 -1.67 -2.05
CA THR A 104 12.77 -2.30 -3.28
C THR A 104 11.32 -1.89 -3.50
N LYS A 105 10.80 -2.03 -4.72
CA LYS A 105 9.39 -1.73 -5.04
C LYS A 105 8.39 -2.76 -4.48
N ARG A 106 8.85 -3.88 -3.88
CA ARG A 106 7.99 -4.99 -3.40
C ARG A 106 7.26 -4.68 -2.09
N GLY A 107 7.81 -3.80 -1.26
CA GLY A 107 7.28 -3.59 0.10
C GLY A 107 7.32 -4.88 0.94
N CYS A 108 6.40 -4.99 1.89
CA CYS A 108 6.17 -6.24 2.63
C CYS A 108 5.39 -7.23 1.78
N PHE A 109 5.94 -8.43 1.59
CA PHE A 109 5.33 -9.48 0.77
C PHE A 109 5.35 -10.82 1.52
N CYS A 110 4.42 -11.71 1.20
CA CYS A 110 4.49 -13.09 1.66
C CYS A 110 5.58 -13.83 0.90
N SER A 111 6.65 -14.23 1.61
CA SER A 111 7.77 -14.90 0.98
C SER A 111 7.57 -16.41 0.84
N SER A 112 8.43 -17.06 0.06
CA SER A 112 8.41 -18.52 -0.17
C SER A 112 8.54 -19.38 1.10
N ASN A 113 8.92 -18.79 2.24
CA ASN A 113 8.97 -19.47 3.54
C ASN A 113 7.66 -19.33 4.37
N GLY A 114 6.63 -18.69 3.81
CA GLY A 114 5.36 -18.44 4.49
C GLY A 114 5.41 -17.33 5.54
N LYS A 115 6.39 -16.43 5.47
CA LYS A 115 6.52 -15.27 6.38
C LYS A 115 6.53 -13.93 5.64
N CYS A 116 5.90 -12.93 6.24
CA CYS A 116 5.95 -11.55 5.77
C CYS A 116 7.38 -10.99 5.86
N THR A 117 7.93 -10.67 4.69
CA THR A 117 9.32 -10.27 4.50
C THR A 117 9.39 -8.95 3.74
N ILE A 118 10.41 -8.14 4.03
CA ILE A 118 10.73 -6.93 3.29
C ILE A 118 12.18 -6.96 2.83
N GLU A 119 12.45 -6.34 1.68
CA GLU A 119 13.77 -6.23 1.07
C GLU A 119 14.21 -4.78 0.91
N ARG A 120 15.51 -4.57 1.08
CA ARG A 120 16.20 -3.35 0.65
C ARG A 120 17.45 -3.71 -0.14
N HIS A 121 17.86 -2.80 -1.00
CA HIS A 121 19.22 -2.78 -1.51
C HIS A 121 20.18 -2.28 -0.44
N LYS A 122 21.41 -2.81 -0.49
CA LYS A 122 22.53 -2.33 0.31
C LYS A 122 23.82 -2.51 -0.48
N GLY A 123 24.48 -1.41 -0.81
CA GLY A 123 25.62 -1.44 -1.73
C GLY A 123 25.22 -2.00 -3.09
N ASP A 124 25.89 -3.07 -3.52
CA ASP A 124 25.65 -3.79 -4.77
C ASP A 124 24.68 -4.98 -4.64
N GLY A 125 24.18 -5.26 -3.44
CA GLY A 125 23.37 -6.44 -3.13
C GLY A 125 22.00 -6.13 -2.53
N PHE A 126 21.34 -7.19 -2.08
CA PHE A 126 20.07 -7.16 -1.36
C PHE A 126 20.25 -7.65 0.07
N GLN A 127 19.37 -7.22 0.96
CA GLN A 127 19.16 -7.83 2.26
C GLN A 127 17.67 -7.92 2.51
N HIS A 128 17.26 -8.93 3.28
CA HIS A 128 15.87 -9.08 3.68
C HIS A 128 15.74 -9.35 5.17
N THR A 129 14.55 -9.07 5.69
CA THR A 129 14.20 -9.29 7.10
C THR A 129 12.69 -9.41 7.26
N TYR A 130 12.21 -9.72 8.46
CA TYR A 130 10.78 -9.74 8.74
C TYR A 130 10.18 -8.34 8.80
N CYS A 131 8.93 -8.23 8.40
CA CYS A 131 8.15 -7.01 8.64
C CYS A 131 7.75 -6.86 10.12
N SER A 132 7.19 -5.70 10.46
CA SER A 132 6.59 -5.41 11.77
C SER A 132 5.10 -5.07 11.62
N PRO A 133 4.25 -5.41 12.61
CA PRO A 133 2.84 -5.01 12.59
C PRO A 133 2.68 -3.49 12.51
N ARG A 134 1.79 -2.99 11.65
CA ARG A 134 1.51 -1.54 11.56
C ARG A 134 0.95 -0.99 12.88
N ILE A 135 0.18 -1.79 13.61
CA ILE A 135 -0.38 -1.39 14.91
C ILE A 135 0.77 -1.17 15.90
N GLY A 136 0.92 0.05 16.40
CA GLY A 136 1.99 0.42 17.33
C GLY A 136 3.37 0.61 16.66
N TRP A 137 3.43 0.54 15.34
CA TRP A 137 4.66 0.83 14.61
C TRP A 137 5.05 2.31 14.74
N SER A 138 6.33 2.56 15.00
CA SER A 138 6.90 3.90 14.99
C SER A 138 8.29 3.89 14.37
N CYS A 139 8.63 4.96 13.67
CA CYS A 139 9.99 5.24 13.21
C CYS A 139 10.60 6.30 14.14
N LYS A 140 11.76 5.99 14.72
CA LYS A 140 12.50 6.96 15.54
C LYS A 140 13.49 7.68 14.65
N TYR A 141 13.26 8.97 14.46
CA TYR A 141 14.23 9.87 13.86
C TYR A 141 15.24 10.26 14.93
N ASP A 142 16.53 10.13 14.61
CA ASP A 142 17.58 10.73 15.44
C ASP A 142 17.33 12.26 15.46
N GLU A 143 17.15 12.82 16.66
CA GLU A 143 16.95 14.27 16.89
C GLU A 143 18.23 15.08 16.63
#